data_AF-A0A920NBH3-F1
#
_entry.id   AF-A0A920NBH3-F1
#
_cell.length_a   1.000
_cell.length_b   1.000
_cell.length_c   1.000
_cell.angle_alpha   90.00
_cell.angle_beta   90.00
_cell.angle_gamma   90.00
#
_symmetry.space_group_name_H-M   'P 1'
#
loop_
_entity.id
_entity.type
_entity.pdbx_description
1 polymer ?
#
loop_
_entity_poly.entity_id
_entity_poly.type
_entity_poly.pdbx_seq_one_letter_code
_entity_poly.pdbx_strand_id
1 'polypeptide(L)'
;MSAKYLNESHDIDVDITLPARKSLARKLSSDNRIVNEIAQVFSSMGFDIAEGPEVETDEYNFQKLNIPSDHPARDMWKAFG
;
A
#
# COMPACT_ATOMS: atom_id res chain seq x y z
N MET A 1 47.62 -35.69 37.00
CA MET A 1 46.18 -35.83 36.66
C MET A 1 45.85 -34.74 35.66
N SER A 2 45.93 -35.09 34.38
CA SER A 2 46.00 -34.16 33.24
C SER A 2 44.84 -33.19 33.13
N ALA A 3 45.18 -31.95 32.79
CA ALA A 3 44.34 -30.97 32.13
C ALA A 3 43.75 -31.58 30.83
N LYS A 4 42.56 -32.19 30.92
CA LYS A 4 41.92 -32.87 29.78
C LYS A 4 40.60 -32.25 29.31
N TYR A 5 40.29 -31.00 29.67
CA TYR A 5 38.96 -30.43 29.38
C TYR A 5 38.93 -28.99 28.86
N LEU A 6 39.95 -28.53 28.14
CA LEU A 6 39.91 -27.20 27.52
C LEU A 6 40.67 -27.17 26.18
N ASN A 7 40.27 -27.98 25.20
CA ASN A 7 40.55 -27.65 23.81
C ASN A 7 39.70 -28.47 22.83
N GLU A 8 38.41 -28.16 22.72
CA GLU A 8 37.65 -28.53 21.54
C GLU A 8 37.12 -27.25 20.90
N SER A 9 37.99 -26.58 20.13
CA SER A 9 37.56 -25.63 19.12
C SER A 9 36.76 -26.41 18.08
N HIS A 10 35.45 -26.48 18.28
CA HIS A 10 34.54 -26.93 17.24
C HIS A 10 34.64 -25.92 16.10
N ASP A 11 35.38 -26.26 15.06
CA ASP A 11 35.34 -25.58 13.77
C ASP A 11 33.91 -25.71 13.25
N ILE A 12 33.09 -24.72 13.59
CA ILE A 12 31.75 -24.55 13.04
C ILE A 12 31.91 -24.26 11.55
N ASP A 13 31.73 -25.29 10.72
CA ASP A 13 31.64 -25.16 9.28
C ASP A 13 30.36 -24.39 8.94
N VAL A 14 30.48 -23.07 8.80
CA VAL A 14 29.35 -22.19 8.49
C VAL A 14 29.18 -22.18 6.98
N ASP A 15 28.13 -22.87 6.50
CA ASP A 15 27.74 -22.85 5.09
C ASP A 15 27.24 -21.45 4.69
N ILE A 16 28.12 -20.67 4.07
CA ILE A 16 27.87 -19.31 3.59
C ILE A 16 26.94 -19.26 2.36
N THR A 17 26.60 -20.41 1.77
CA THR A 17 25.66 -20.49 0.64
C THR A 17 24.21 -20.56 1.09
N LEU A 18 23.97 -20.79 2.40
CA LEU A 18 22.63 -20.82 2.94
C LEU A 18 21.93 -19.47 2.72
N PRO A 19 20.68 -19.48 2.20
CA PRO A 19 19.95 -18.25 1.96
C PRO A 19 19.75 -17.50 3.27
N ALA A 20 19.98 -16.18 3.23
CA ALA A 20 19.77 -15.31 4.36
C ALA A 20 18.35 -15.49 4.91
N ARG A 21 18.23 -15.49 6.24
CA ARG A 21 16.95 -15.58 6.93
C ARG A 21 16.07 -14.43 6.43
N LYS A 22 14.94 -14.75 5.78
CA LYS A 22 14.05 -13.71 5.21
C LYS A 22 13.59 -12.78 6.33
N SER A 23 13.90 -11.50 6.19
CA SER A 23 13.32 -10.48 7.06
C SER A 23 11.81 -10.40 6.79
N LEU A 24 11.02 -10.11 7.82
CA LEU A 24 9.60 -9.81 7.69
C LEU A 24 9.45 -8.42 7.07
N ALA A 25 9.74 -8.28 5.78
CA ALA A 25 9.40 -7.08 5.04
C ALA A 25 7.88 -7.01 4.91
N ARG A 26 7.28 -5.91 5.36
CA ARG A 26 5.83 -5.69 5.20
C ARG A 26 5.53 -5.61 3.72
N LYS A 27 4.81 -6.60 3.19
CA LYS A 27 4.33 -6.57 1.81
C LYS A 27 3.22 -5.52 1.74
N LEU A 28 3.43 -4.46 0.96
CA LEU A 28 2.37 -3.51 0.66
C LEU A 28 1.23 -4.25 -0.05
N SER A 29 -0.03 -3.92 0.29
CA SER A 29 -1.19 -4.44 -0.44
C SER A 29 -1.05 -4.07 -1.92
N SER A 30 -1.43 -4.98 -2.82
CA SER A 30 -1.36 -4.78 -4.28
C SER A 30 -2.15 -3.56 -4.75
N ASP A 31 -3.25 -3.25 -4.06
CA ASP A 31 -4.24 -2.29 -4.53
C ASP A 31 -3.75 -0.86 -4.36
N ASN A 32 -3.06 -0.59 -3.25
CA ASN A 32 -2.39 0.70 -3.02
C ASN A 32 -1.24 0.93 -3.99
N ARG A 33 -0.67 -0.12 -4.61
CA ARG A 33 0.44 0.06 -5.55
C ARG A 33 0.00 0.82 -6.80
N ILE A 34 -1.17 0.46 -7.35
CA ILE A 34 -1.68 1.07 -8.59
C ILE A 34 -2.06 2.53 -8.34
N VAL A 35 -2.77 2.80 -7.24
CA VAL A 35 -3.16 4.18 -6.88
C VAL A 35 -1.92 5.06 -6.71
N ASN A 36 -0.90 4.57 -6.01
CA ASN A 36 0.35 5.31 -5.81
C ASN A 36 1.12 5.54 -7.12
N GLU A 37 1.11 4.57 -8.03
CA GLU A 37 1.76 4.71 -9.34
C GLU A 37 1.07 5.78 -10.20
N ILE A 38 -0.27 5.76 -10.25
CA ILE A 38 -1.05 6.79 -10.94
C ILE A 38 -0.79 8.18 -10.33
N ALA A 39 -0.84 8.28 -9.00
CA ALA A 39 -0.58 9.53 -8.29
C ALA A 39 0.82 10.09 -8.60
N GLN A 40 1.85 9.23 -8.65
CA GLN A 40 3.21 9.65 -9.01
C GLN A 40 3.32 10.22 -10.43
N VAL A 41 2.60 9.65 -11.40
CA VAL A 41 2.57 10.17 -12.77
C VAL A 41 2.03 11.60 -12.78
N PHE A 42 0.87 11.85 -12.15
CA PHE A 42 0.29 13.19 -12.10
C PHE A 42 1.14 14.18 -11.29
N SER A 43 1.75 13.75 -10.19
CA SER A 43 2.70 14.59 -9.45
C SER A 43 3.91 14.97 -10.29
N SER A 44 4.42 14.07 -11.15
CA SER A 44 5.53 14.39 -12.07
C SER A 44 5.16 15.44 -13.13
N MET A 45 3.86 15.59 -13.41
CA MET A 45 3.31 16.62 -14.32
C MET A 45 3.04 17.95 -13.60
N GLY A 46 3.32 18.03 -12.29
CA GLY A 46 3.11 19.23 -11.47
C GLY A 46 1.72 19.36 -10.86
N PHE A 47 0.92 18.29 -10.81
CA PHE A 47 -0.35 18.29 -10.09
C PHE A 47 -0.15 17.97 -8.61
N ASP A 48 -0.89 18.68 -7.76
CA ASP A 48 -0.97 18.38 -6.34
C ASP A 48 -1.98 17.25 -6.08
N ILE A 49 -1.71 16.47 -5.03
CA ILE A 49 -2.62 15.42 -4.55
C ILE A 49 -3.48 15.99 -3.44
N ALA A 50 -4.81 15.89 -3.59
CA ALA A 50 -5.78 16.27 -2.57
C ALA A 50 -6.66 15.07 -2.21
N GLU A 51 -6.97 14.93 -0.93
CA GLU A 51 -7.93 13.96 -0.42
C GLU A 51 -9.27 14.65 -0.13
N GLY A 52 -10.37 13.97 -0.46
CA GLY A 52 -11.73 14.39 -0.15
C GLY A 52 -12.33 13.56 0.98
N PRO A 53 -13.46 13.99 1.57
CA PRO A 53 -14.17 13.20 2.56
C PRO A 53 -14.75 11.91 1.93
N GLU A 54 -14.75 10.81 2.69
CA GLU A 54 -15.36 9.55 2.24
C GLU A 54 -16.89 9.62 2.16
N VAL A 55 -17.50 10.47 2.98
CA VAL A 55 -18.93 10.74 3.00
C VAL A 55 -19.15 12.18 2.57
N GLU A 56 -19.90 12.36 1.50
CA GLU A 56 -20.12 13.66 0.86
C GLU A 56 -21.62 13.91 0.65
N THR A 57 -21.99 15.18 0.62
CA THR A 57 -23.38 15.62 0.41
C THR A 57 -23.81 15.47 -1.06
N ASP A 58 -25.11 15.30 -1.28
CA ASP A 58 -25.70 15.22 -2.64
C ASP A 58 -25.38 16.44 -3.51
N GLU A 59 -25.27 17.62 -2.89
CA GLU A 59 -24.94 18.87 -3.58
C GLU A 59 -23.55 18.81 -4.23
N TYR A 60 -22.53 18.39 -3.48
CA TYR A 60 -21.15 18.33 -3.96
C TYR A 60 -20.89 17.12 -4.87
N ASN A 61 -21.53 15.97 -4.60
CA ASN A 61 -21.38 14.78 -5.44
C ASN A 61 -22.05 14.90 -6.81
N PHE A 62 -23.11 15.70 -6.95
CA PHE A 62 -23.91 15.72 -8.18
C PHE A 62 -24.30 17.10 -8.65
N GLN A 63 -24.96 17.91 -7.81
CA GLN A 63 -25.58 19.16 -8.25
C GLN A 63 -24.54 20.15 -8.79
N LYS A 64 -23.40 20.28 -8.09
CA LYS A 64 -22.26 21.11 -8.53
C LYS A 64 -21.53 20.57 -9.75
N LEU A 65 -21.68 19.28 -10.05
CA LEU A 65 -21.17 18.64 -11.25
C LEU A 65 -22.19 18.68 -12.41
N ASN A 66 -23.21 19.55 -12.32
CA ASN A 66 -24.26 19.73 -13.32
C ASN A 66 -25.12 18.48 -13.55
N ILE A 67 -25.32 17.68 -12.50
CA ILE A 67 -26.21 16.53 -12.49
C ILE A 67 -27.38 16.89 -11.56
N PRO A 68 -28.55 17.34 -12.07
CA PRO A 68 -29.75 17.65 -11.27
C PRO A 68 -30.53 16.39 -10.87
N SER A 69 -31.48 16.50 -9.92
CA SER A 69 -32.07 15.33 -9.22
C SER A 69 -32.72 14.34 -10.17
N ASP A 70 -33.30 14.87 -11.24
CA ASP A 70 -34.08 14.15 -12.23
C ASP A 70 -33.23 13.74 -13.45
N HIS A 71 -31.90 13.85 -13.34
CA HIS A 71 -30.99 13.52 -14.43
C HIS A 71 -30.81 11.99 -14.55
N PRO A 72 -30.98 11.37 -15.73
CA PRO A 72 -30.87 9.92 -15.89
C PRO A 72 -29.52 9.34 -15.45
N ALA A 73 -28.42 10.09 -15.60
CA ALA A 73 -27.11 9.66 -15.13
C ALA A 73 -27.01 9.50 -13.60
N ARG A 74 -27.94 10.07 -12.83
CA ARG A 74 -27.96 9.99 -11.37
C ARG A 74 -28.44 8.63 -10.86
N ASP A 75 -29.33 7.98 -11.61
CA ASP A 75 -29.83 6.63 -11.29
C ASP A 75 -28.74 5.57 -11.33
N MET A 76 -27.70 5.78 -12.15
CA MET A 76 -26.55 4.86 -12.26
C MET A 76 -25.68 4.84 -10.99
N TRP A 77 -25.69 5.92 -10.20
CA TRP A 77 -24.74 6.13 -9.10
C TRP A 77 -25.41 6.47 -7.78
N LYS A 78 -26.74 6.25 -7.66
CA LYS A 78 -27.47 6.59 -6.45
C LYS A 78 -26.90 5.79 -5.27
N ALA A 79 -26.03 6.44 -4.50
CA ALA A 79 -25.46 5.89 -3.28
C ALA A 79 -26.56 5.79 -2.21
N PHE A 80 -26.40 4.83 -1.32
CA PHE A 80 -27.37 4.40 -0.29
C PHE A 80 -28.26 5.54 0.22
N GLY A 81 -29.56 5.38 0.02
CA GLY A 81 -30.61 6.23 0.63
C GLY A 81 -31.12 5.65 1.93
#